data_AF-A0A011QL87-F1
#
_entry.id   AF-A0A011QL87-F1
#
_cell.length_a   1.000
_cell.length_b   1.000
_cell.length_c   1.000
_cell.angle_alpha   90.00
_cell.angle_beta   90.00
_cell.angle_gamma   90.00
#
_symmetry.space_group_name_H-M   'P 1'
#
loop_
_entity.id
_entity.type
_entity.pdbx_description
1 polymer ?
#
loop_
_entity_poly.entity_id
_entity_poly.type
_entity_poly.pdbx_seq_one_letter_code
_entity_poly.pdbx_strand_id
1 'polypeptide(L)'
;MLGAAQTASFYLTVRALELRLRIARENAALQKRNLETSARLFKHGNDSEVDVQQAKSQYLSTLATIPQIAGNLRQTRNALSVLLVGPPGPQAEMAAGRERTPRTEPAIVVDMPAEMRRRRPDGRAPRCACRRNRR
;
A
#
# COMPACT_ATOMS: atom_id res chain seq x y z
N MET A 1 -1.71 -20.59 -16.27
CA MET A 1 -2.69 -19.90 -15.40
C MET A 1 -2.05 -18.65 -14.80
N LEU A 2 -2.26 -17.47 -15.40
CA LEU A 2 -1.73 -16.18 -14.90
C LEU A 2 -2.68 -15.46 -13.90
N GLY A 3 -3.85 -16.04 -13.60
CA GLY A 3 -4.91 -15.38 -12.84
C GLY A 3 -4.74 -15.37 -11.32
N ALA A 4 -4.22 -16.45 -10.72
CA ALA A 4 -4.10 -16.55 -9.26
C ALA A 4 -3.06 -15.58 -8.67
N ALA A 5 -1.90 -15.43 -9.34
CA ALA A 5 -0.83 -14.55 -8.88
C ALA A 5 -1.22 -13.06 -8.96
N GLN A 6 -1.92 -12.65 -10.03
CA GLN A 6 -2.40 -11.28 -10.18
C GLN A 6 -3.48 -10.95 -9.13
N THR A 7 -4.45 -11.84 -8.94
CA THR A 7 -5.52 -11.65 -7.94
C THR A 7 -4.97 -11.54 -6.52
N ALA A 8 -3.99 -12.38 -6.16
CA ALA A 8 -3.31 -12.30 -4.86
C ALA A 8 -2.57 -10.96 -4.66
N SER A 9 -1.87 -10.47 -5.70
CA SER A 9 -1.16 -9.19 -5.63
C SER A 9 -2.11 -8.00 -5.44
N PHE A 10 -3.23 -7.96 -6.18
CA PHE A 10 -4.25 -6.94 -6.00
C PHE A 10 -4.90 -6.99 -4.61
N TYR A 11 -5.20 -8.18 -4.09
CA TYR A 11 -5.75 -8.34 -2.74
C TYR A 11 -4.79 -7.80 -1.66
N LEU A 12 -3.50 -8.14 -1.74
CA LEU A 12 -2.48 -7.61 -0.83
C LEU A 12 -2.35 -6.09 -0.94
N THR A 13 -2.46 -5.53 -2.15
CA THR A 13 -2.42 -4.08 -2.39
C THR A 13 -3.61 -3.37 -1.72
N VAL A 14 -4.82 -3.92 -1.85
CA VAL A 14 -6.01 -3.37 -1.17
C VAL A 14 -5.82 -3.38 0.34
N ARG A 15 -5.34 -4.49 0.91
CA ARG A 15 -5.07 -4.61 2.35
C ARG A 15 -3.99 -3.63 2.84
N ALA A 16 -2.92 -3.44 2.07
CA ALA A 16 -1.88 -2.47 2.38
C ALA A 16 -2.42 -1.03 2.36
N LEU A 17 -3.27 -0.69 1.39
CA LEU A 17 -3.92 0.63 1.31
C LEU A 17 -4.89 0.87 2.48
N GLU A 18 -5.64 -0.15 2.89
CA GLU A 18 -6.52 -0.08 4.07
C GLU A 18 -5.73 0.19 5.35
N LEU A 19 -4.62 -0.52 5.55
CA LEU A 19 -3.74 -0.30 6.69
C LEU A 19 -3.14 1.10 6.67
N ARG A 20 -2.65 1.55 5.52
CA ARG A 20 -2.09 2.91 5.35
C ARG A 20 -3.12 3.99 5.65
N LEU A 21 -4.38 3.78 5.25
CA LEU A 21 -5.49 4.69 5.57
C LEU A 21 -5.80 4.72 7.07
N ARG A 22 -5.72 3.56 7.76
CA ARG A 22 -5.90 3.50 9.22
C ARG A 22 -4.80 4.28 9.92
N ILE A 23 -3.54 4.02 9.58
CA ILE A 23 -2.37 4.71 10.16
C ILE A 23 -2.44 6.22 9.91
N ALA A 24 -2.80 6.65 8.69
CA ALA A 24 -2.95 8.07 8.38
C ALA A 24 -4.02 8.75 9.26
N ARG A 25 -5.14 8.06 9.54
CA ARG A 25 -6.19 8.56 10.44
C ARG A 25 -5.74 8.60 11.91
N GLU A 26 -5.04 7.57 12.36
CA GLU A 26 -4.46 7.51 13.70
C GLU A 26 -3.44 8.65 13.91
N ASN A 27 -2.56 8.87 12.94
CA ASN A 27 -1.60 9.97 12.95
C ASN A 27 -2.29 11.34 12.97
N ALA A 28 -3.34 11.53 12.15
CA ALA A 28 -4.12 12.76 12.17
C ALA A 28 -4.80 12.99 13.53
N ALA A 29 -5.32 11.93 14.16
CA ALA A 29 -5.92 12.03 15.49
C ALA A 29 -4.89 12.42 16.55
N LEU A 30 -3.68 11.86 16.51
CA LEU A 30 -2.59 12.23 17.41
C LEU A 30 -2.16 13.69 17.22
N GLN A 31 -1.95 14.11 15.96
CA GLN A 31 -1.59 15.49 15.64
C GLN A 31 -2.67 16.48 16.08
N LYS A 32 -3.95 16.11 15.96
CA LYS A 32 -5.06 16.91 16.49
C LYS A 32 -4.96 17.11 18.00
N ARG A 33 -4.67 16.05 18.76
CA ARG A 33 -4.50 16.14 20.23
C ARG A 33 -3.31 17.02 20.61
N ASN A 34 -2.22 16.95 19.83
CA ASN A 34 -1.06 17.82 20.04
C ASN A 34 -1.43 19.28 19.79
N LEU A 35 -2.11 19.58 18.70
CA LEU A 35 -2.61 20.93 18.40
C LEU A 35 -3.54 21.46 19.49
N GLU A 36 -4.46 20.63 20.00
CA GLU A 36 -5.34 21.01 21.11
C GLU A 36 -4.58 21.28 22.41
N THR A 37 -3.43 20.64 22.61
CA THR A 37 -2.57 20.83 23.78
C THR A 37 -1.80 22.14 23.66
N SER A 38 -1.12 22.37 22.53
CA SER A 38 -0.42 23.64 22.25
C SER A 38 -1.39 24.83 22.25
N ALA A 39 -2.59 24.68 21.69
CA ALA A 39 -3.60 25.74 21.72
C ALA A 39 -4.07 26.07 23.16
N ARG A 40 -4.09 25.08 24.06
CA ARG A 40 -4.37 25.31 25.49
C ARG A 40 -3.22 26.03 26.18
N LEU A 41 -1.97 25.60 25.93
CA LEU A 41 -0.78 26.24 26.52
C LEU A 41 -0.64 27.70 26.04
N PHE A 42 -0.91 27.97 24.76
CA PHE A 42 -0.95 29.32 24.20
C PHE A 42 -1.96 30.22 24.92
N LYS A 43 -3.18 29.72 25.16
CA LYS A 43 -4.22 30.47 25.92
C LYS A 43 -3.80 30.80 27.35
N HIS A 44 -2.91 30.00 27.94
CA HIS A 44 -2.36 30.24 29.27
C HIS A 44 -1.07 31.09 29.25
N GLY A 45 -0.64 31.57 28.07
CA GLY A 45 0.56 32.40 27.91
C GLY A 45 1.88 31.62 27.97
N ASN A 46 1.83 30.28 27.93
CA ASN A 46 3.00 29.41 28.08
C ASN A 46 3.58 28.92 26.75
N ASP A 47 3.00 29.29 25.61
CA ASP A 47 3.39 28.78 24.28
C ASP A 47 3.30 29.90 23.24
N SER A 48 3.94 29.73 22.08
CA SER A 48 3.97 30.76 21.02
C SER A 48 2.91 30.51 19.94
N GLU A 49 2.35 31.57 19.36
CA GLU A 49 1.39 31.45 18.24
C GLU A 49 2.00 30.70 17.05
N VAL A 50 3.31 30.87 16.82
CA VAL A 50 4.08 30.20 15.77
C VAL A 50 4.03 28.68 15.92
N ASP A 51 4.14 28.15 17.14
CA ASP A 51 4.11 26.71 17.41
C ASP A 51 2.73 26.11 17.14
N VAL A 52 1.67 26.85 17.47
CA VAL A 52 0.29 26.45 17.16
C VAL A 52 0.06 26.41 15.65
N GLN A 53 0.52 27.42 14.91
CA GLN A 53 0.40 27.44 13.45
C GLN A 53 1.23 26.33 12.78
N GLN A 54 2.43 26.05 13.30
CA GLN A 54 3.28 24.97 12.81
C GLN A 54 2.61 23.60 13.02
N ALA A 55 2.07 23.34 14.21
CA ALA A 55 1.31 22.13 14.50
C ALA A 55 0.07 22.00 13.59
N LYS A 56 -0.62 23.11 13.31
CA LYS A 56 -1.78 23.15 12.41
C LYS A 56 -1.40 22.82 10.97
N SER A 57 -0.28 23.37 10.49
CA SER A 57 0.24 23.07 9.14
C SER A 57 0.55 21.58 8.99
N GLN A 58 1.20 20.97 9.97
CA GLN A 58 1.49 19.53 9.97
C GLN A 58 0.21 18.67 9.97
N TYR A 59 -0.78 19.05 10.79
CA TYR A 59 -2.09 18.40 10.83
C TYR A 59 -2.81 18.45 9.48
N LEU A 60 -2.88 19.62 8.86
CA LEU A 60 -3.53 19.82 7.56
C LEU A 60 -2.80 19.07 6.44
N SER A 61 -1.46 19.07 6.45
CA SER A 61 -0.64 18.30 5.52
C SER A 61 -0.95 16.80 5.61
N THR A 62 -1.05 16.26 6.83
CA THR A 62 -1.42 14.86 7.04
C THR A 62 -2.85 14.56 6.58
N LEU A 63 -3.81 15.45 6.88
CA LEU A 63 -5.19 15.31 6.41
C LEU A 63 -5.28 15.28 4.88
N ALA A 64 -4.46 16.06 4.19
CA ALA A 64 -4.43 16.10 2.73
C ALA A 64 -4.01 14.76 2.11
N THR A 65 -3.25 13.92 2.84
CA THR A 65 -2.85 12.58 2.34
C THR A 65 -3.98 11.55 2.40
N ILE A 66 -4.97 11.73 3.28
CA ILE A 66 -6.10 10.80 3.47
C ILE A 66 -6.95 10.64 2.19
N PRO A 67 -7.42 11.71 1.51
CA PRO A 67 -8.22 11.57 0.29
C PRO A 67 -7.44 10.91 -0.84
N GLN A 68 -6.12 11.15 -0.94
CA GLN A 68 -5.28 10.51 -1.94
C GLN A 68 -5.22 8.98 -1.72
N ILE A 69 -5.03 8.53 -0.47
CA ILE A 69 -5.05 7.10 -0.14
C ILE A 69 -6.44 6.49 -0.37
N ALA A 70 -7.51 7.20 -0.01
CA ALA A 70 -8.88 6.75 -0.21
C ALA A 70 -9.24 6.61 -1.69
N GLY A 71 -8.77 7.54 -2.54
CA GLY A 71 -8.92 7.49 -3.99
C GLY A 71 -8.24 6.28 -4.59
N ASN A 72 -6.97 6.04 -4.23
CA ASN A 72 -6.21 4.87 -4.67
C ASN A 72 -6.92 3.56 -4.26
N LEU A 73 -7.42 3.49 -3.03
CA LEU A 73 -8.15 2.33 -2.53
C LEU A 73 -9.43 2.06 -3.35
N ARG A 74 -10.17 3.11 -3.74
CA ARG A 74 -11.34 2.97 -4.62
C ARG A 74 -10.95 2.46 -6.00
N GLN A 75 -9.88 3.01 -6.60
CA GLN A 75 -9.39 2.57 -7.90
C GLN A 75 -8.95 1.10 -7.89
N THR A 76 -8.15 0.69 -6.90
CA THR A 76 -7.69 -0.70 -6.78
C THR A 76 -8.84 -1.67 -6.53
N ARG A 77 -9.84 -1.29 -5.71
CA ARG A 77 -11.04 -2.12 -5.51
C ARG A 77 -11.85 -2.28 -6.78
N ASN A 78 -12.03 -1.21 -7.55
CA ASN A 78 -12.76 -1.28 -8.82
C ASN A 78 -12.02 -2.17 -9.84
N ALA A 79 -10.68 -2.05 -9.92
CA ALA A 79 -9.87 -2.91 -10.78
C ALA A 79 -10.00 -4.39 -10.38
N LEU A 80 -10.02 -4.69 -9.08
CA LEU A 80 -10.24 -6.04 -8.57
C LEU A 80 -11.65 -6.56 -8.92
N SER A 81 -12.70 -5.73 -8.81
CA SER A 81 -14.07 -6.11 -9.20
C SER A 81 -14.16 -6.54 -10.66
N VAL A 82 -13.51 -5.77 -11.55
CA VAL A 82 -13.48 -6.05 -13.00
C VAL A 82 -12.80 -7.39 -13.27
N LEU A 83 -11.69 -7.69 -12.59
CA LEU A 83 -10.96 -8.95 -12.73
C LEU A 83 -11.75 -10.17 -12.21
N LEU A 84 -12.60 -9.97 -11.19
CA LEU A 84 -13.43 -11.01 -10.58
C LEU A 84 -14.81 -11.18 -11.25
N VAL A 85 -15.07 -10.46 -12.36
CA VAL A 85 -16.37 -10.46 -13.09
C VAL A 85 -17.54 -10.13 -12.13
N GLY A 86 -17.32 -9.19 -11.21
CA GLY A 86 -18.33 -8.71 -10.26
C GLY A 86 -18.64 -7.22 -10.47
N PRO A 87 -19.84 -6.73 -10.09
CA PRO A 87 -20.18 -5.32 -10.22
C PRO A 87 -19.20 -4.44 -9.43
N PRO A 88 -18.72 -3.32 -10.02
CA PRO A 88 -17.83 -2.39 -9.32
C PRO A 88 -18.61 -1.71 -8.19
N GLY A 89 -18.34 -2.13 -6.96
CA GLY A 89 -18.99 -1.63 -5.76
C GLY A 89 -18.23 -2.05 -4.50
N PRO A 90 -18.55 -1.46 -3.32
CA PRO A 90 -17.96 -1.91 -2.06
C PRO A 90 -18.40 -3.36 -1.80
N GLN A 91 -17.58 -4.32 -2.22
CA GLN A 91 -17.86 -5.73 -1.99
C GLN A 91 -17.86 -5.97 -0.48
N ALA A 92 -19.02 -6.29 0.08
CA ALA A 92 -19.21 -6.57 1.50
C ALA A 92 -18.28 -7.71 1.98
N GLU A 93 -17.95 -8.67 1.10
CA GLU A 93 -17.05 -9.78 1.40
C GLU A 93 -15.61 -9.33 1.69
N MET A 94 -15.10 -8.28 1.03
CA MET A 94 -13.77 -7.74 1.34
C MET A 94 -13.73 -6.98 2.67
N ALA A 95 -14.87 -6.45 3.11
CA ALA A 95 -14.99 -5.77 4.40
C ALA A 95 -14.96 -6.77 5.58
N ALA A 96 -15.44 -8.01 5.39
CA ALA A 96 -15.44 -9.04 6.43
C ALA A 96 -14.01 -9.51 6.83
N GLY A 97 -13.03 -9.43 5.91
CA GLY A 97 -11.64 -9.82 6.18
C GLY A 97 -10.73 -8.71 6.75
N ARG A 98 -11.29 -7.59 7.21
CA ARG A 98 -10.51 -6.40 7.67
C ARG A 98 -9.56 -6.69 8.83
N GLU A 99 -9.79 -7.76 9.59
CA GLU A 99 -9.02 -8.08 10.80
C GLU A 99 -7.77 -8.92 10.54
N ARG A 100 -7.64 -9.55 9.38
CA ARG A 100 -6.49 -10.39 9.01
C ARG A 100 -5.81 -9.85 7.76
N THR A 101 -5.12 -8.72 7.90
CA THR A 101 -3.97 -8.47 7.02
C THR A 101 -2.98 -9.62 7.26
N PRO A 102 -2.66 -10.46 6.26
CA PRO A 102 -1.64 -11.47 6.45
C PRO A 102 -0.35 -10.73 6.83
N ARG A 103 0.15 -10.96 8.05
CA ARG A 103 1.50 -10.55 8.43
C ARG A 103 2.42 -11.29 7.48
N THR A 104 2.85 -10.62 6.42
CA THR A 104 4.07 -10.99 5.74
C THR A 104 5.16 -10.61 6.73
N GLU A 105 5.57 -11.55 7.59
CA GLU A 105 6.84 -11.37 8.26
C GLU A 105 7.85 -11.12 7.14
N PRO A 106 8.60 -10.01 7.15
CA PRO A 106 9.74 -9.91 6.28
C PRO A 106 10.67 -11.03 6.76
N ALA A 107 10.64 -12.17 6.09
CA ALA A 107 11.77 -13.07 6.11
C ALA A 107 12.91 -12.25 5.49
N ILE A 108 13.59 -11.47 6.32
CA ILE A 108 14.89 -10.92 6.01
C ILE A 108 15.76 -12.16 5.90
N VAL A 109 15.79 -12.75 4.71
CA VAL A 109 16.76 -13.77 4.34
C VAL A 109 18.09 -13.03 4.22
N VAL A 110 18.71 -12.79 5.36
CA VAL A 110 20.16 -12.71 5.47
C VAL A 110 20.64 -14.13 5.13
N ASP A 111 21.54 -14.23 4.17
CA ASP A 111 21.95 -15.43 3.43
C ASP A 111 21.06 -15.83 2.25
N MET A 112 21.25 -15.14 1.12
CA MET A 112 21.00 -15.72 -0.20
C MET A 112 22.07 -16.80 -0.45
N PRO A 113 21.76 -18.11 -0.45
CA PRO A 113 22.64 -19.08 -1.09
C PRO A 113 22.45 -18.89 -2.60
N ALA A 114 23.55 -18.94 -3.36
CA ALA A 114 23.62 -18.76 -4.81
C ALA A 114 22.82 -19.79 -5.66
N GLU A 115 21.88 -20.52 -5.06
CA GLU A 115 21.05 -21.57 -5.67
C GLU A 115 19.77 -21.03 -6.33
N MET A 116 19.32 -19.81 -6.01
CA MET A 116 18.12 -19.19 -6.61
C MET A 116 18.31 -18.70 -8.07
N ARG A 117 19.42 -19.08 -8.73
CA ARG A 117 19.64 -18.83 -10.16
C ARG A 117 19.11 -19.95 -11.07
N ARG A 118 18.71 -21.10 -10.52
CA ARG A 118 18.25 -22.28 -11.30
C ARG A 118 16.75 -22.33 -11.59
N ARG A 119 15.95 -21.44 -11.01
CA ARG A 119 14.49 -21.35 -11.26
C ARG A 119 14.09 -20.18 -12.17
N ARG A 120 14.99 -19.68 -13.02
CA ARG A 120 14.58 -18.89 -14.19
C ARG A 120 14.22 -19.87 -15.31
N PRO A 121 12.94 -20.02 -15.71
CA PRO A 121 12.56 -20.85 -16.84
C PRO A 121 12.88 -20.21 -18.20
N ASP A 122 13.35 -18.97 -18.27
CA ASP A 122 13.62 -18.25 -19.53
C ASP A 122 15.10 -18.21 -19.92
N GLY A 123 15.68 -19.40 -20.08
CA GLY A 123 17.09 -19.58 -20.51
C GLY A 123 17.26 -20.52 -21.70
N ARG A 124 16.23 -20.76 -22.50
CA ARG A 124 16.33 -21.55 -23.74
C ARG A 124 15.82 -20.76 -24.93
N ALA A 125 16.68 -19.91 -25.48
CA ALA A 125 16.59 -19.61 -26.90
C ALA A 125 16.88 -20.93 -27.67
N PRO A 126 15.98 -21.43 -28.52
CA PRO A 126 16.29 -22.55 -29.38
C PRO A 126 17.22 -22.05 -30.51
N ARG A 127 18.54 -22.11 -30.30
CA ARG A 127 19.47 -21.96 -31.42
C ARG A 127 19.58 -23.28 -32.15
N CYS A 128 18.56 -23.60 -32.94
CA CYS A 128 18.61 -24.60 -33.99
C CYS A 128 18.19 -23.97 -35.31
N ALA A 129 19.17 -23.68 -36.16
CA ALA A 129 19.01 -23.71 -37.60
C ALA A 129 20.38 -23.88 -38.26
N CYS A 130 20.82 -25.13 -38.38
CA CYS A 130 21.74 -25.50 -39.45
C CYS A 130 21.01 -25.29 -40.78
N ARG A 131 21.56 -24.46 -41.66
CA ARG A 131 21.38 -24.66 -43.10
C ARG A 131 22.74 -24.58 -43.78
N ARG A 132 23.32 -25.77 -44.00
CA ARG A 132 24.22 -26.03 -45.12
C ARG A 132 23.57 -25.45 -46.37
N ASN A 133 24.28 -24.62 -47.13
CA ASN A 133 24.21 -24.74 -48.56
C ASN A 133 25.56 -24.39 -49.21
N ARG A 134 25.91 -25.26 -50.15
CA ARG A 134 27.13 -25.33 -50.97
C ARG A 134 27.30 -24.06 -51.81
N ARG A 135 28.53 -23.57 -51.92
CA ARG A 135 29.26 -23.43 -53.18
C ARG A 135 30.75 -23.64 -52.92
#